data_AF-A0A699YJ81-F1
#
_entry.id   AF-A0A699YJ81-F1
#
_cell.length_a   1.000
_cell.length_b   1.000
_cell.length_c   1.000
_cell.angle_alpha   90.00
_cell.angle_beta   90.00
_cell.angle_gamma   90.00
#
_symmetry.space_group_name_H-M   'P 1'
#
loop_
_entity.id
_entity.type
_entity.pdbx_description
1 polymer ?
#
loop_
_entity_poly.entity_id
_entity_poly.type
_entity_poly.pdbx_seq_one_letter_code
_entity_poly.pdbx_strand_id
1 'polypeptide(L)'
;MNNNKLDEPALLAGCRGVFAKTSYITIGNKDKPEEYGKKVPVRTVYGGKHFTAIPGKEGHTTDVYFEKKHNWISDGDKYVDRWRYKEQQPDKKKGFLTSDFSKRDEFSNTTRTE
;
A
#
# COMPACT_ATOMS: atom_id res chain seq x y z
N MET A 1 -76.88 4.11 0.15
CA MET A 1 -76.12 5.33 0.48
C MET A 1 -75.75 6.14 -0.76
N ASN A 2 -75.21 5.52 -1.81
CA ASN A 2 -74.80 6.22 -3.04
C ASN A 2 -75.70 5.86 -4.25
N ASN A 3 -76.97 6.26 -4.22
CA ASN A 3 -77.92 6.00 -5.32
C ASN A 3 -77.75 7.04 -6.44
N ASN A 4 -77.76 6.62 -7.71
CA ASN A 4 -77.55 7.46 -8.91
C ASN A 4 -76.27 8.33 -8.87
N LYS A 5 -75.21 7.87 -8.19
CA LYS A 5 -73.92 8.57 -8.12
C LYS A 5 -72.85 7.82 -8.91
N LEU A 6 -72.01 8.59 -9.62
CA LEU A 6 -70.84 8.10 -10.37
C LEU A 6 -69.51 8.53 -9.71
N ASP A 7 -69.59 9.06 -8.50
CA ASP A 7 -68.44 9.53 -7.74
C ASP A 7 -67.57 8.35 -7.25
N GLU A 8 -66.30 8.61 -6.95
CA GLU A 8 -65.36 7.60 -6.46
C GLU A 8 -65.92 6.72 -5.32
N PRO A 9 -66.60 7.24 -4.26
CA PRO A 9 -67.21 6.40 -3.22
C PRO A 9 -68.32 5.45 -3.72
N ALA A 10 -68.98 5.73 -4.84
CA ALA A 10 -69.98 4.84 -5.43
C ALA A 10 -69.33 3.65 -6.15
N LEU A 11 -68.11 3.85 -6.67
CA LEU A 11 -67.36 2.88 -7.47
C LEU A 11 -66.36 2.06 -6.62
N LEU A 12 -65.92 2.59 -5.48
CA LEU A 12 -64.77 2.14 -4.70
C LEU A 12 -64.82 0.66 -4.23
N ALA A 13 -66.02 0.09 -4.00
CA ALA A 13 -66.18 -1.32 -3.64
C ALA A 13 -66.84 -2.15 -4.77
N GLY A 14 -66.42 -1.92 -6.03
CA GLY A 14 -66.93 -2.67 -7.19
C GLY A 14 -68.37 -2.33 -7.53
N CYS A 15 -68.66 -1.04 -7.72
CA CYS A 15 -70.00 -0.49 -7.94
C CYS A 15 -70.97 -0.72 -6.76
N ARG A 16 -70.45 -0.98 -5.56
CA ARG A 16 -71.19 -0.97 -4.30
C ARG A 16 -70.74 0.26 -3.50
N GLY A 17 -71.71 1.09 -3.09
CA GLY A 17 -71.41 2.36 -2.45
C GLY A 17 -70.72 2.22 -1.09
N VAL A 18 -69.66 3.01 -0.88
CA VAL A 18 -68.90 3.14 0.37
C VAL A 18 -69.28 4.44 1.09
N PHE A 19 -69.14 4.47 2.42
CA PHE A 19 -69.55 5.59 3.28
C PHE A 19 -68.84 6.92 2.95
N ALA A 20 -67.55 6.89 2.64
CA ALA A 20 -66.75 8.08 2.35
C ALA A 20 -65.56 7.74 1.45
N LYS A 21 -64.99 8.76 0.80
CA LYS A 21 -63.72 8.67 0.07
C LYS A 21 -62.56 8.57 1.06
N THR A 22 -61.56 7.75 0.75
CA THR A 22 -60.27 7.70 1.45
C THR A 22 -59.15 8.14 0.52
N SER A 23 -58.07 8.70 1.07
CA SER A 23 -56.88 9.04 0.29
C SER A 23 -55.98 7.82 0.10
N TYR A 24 -55.31 7.73 -1.06
CA TYR A 24 -54.32 6.68 -1.34
C TYR A 24 -52.93 7.14 -0.89
N ILE A 25 -52.31 6.41 0.04
CA ILE A 25 -50.96 6.72 0.54
C ILE A 25 -49.84 6.51 -0.49
N THR A 26 -50.13 5.81 -1.58
CA THR A 26 -49.15 5.37 -2.59
C THR A 26 -48.88 6.38 -3.70
N ILE A 27 -49.76 7.38 -3.88
CA ILE A 27 -49.73 8.30 -5.03
C ILE A 27 -49.17 9.68 -4.63
N GLY A 28 -49.18 10.02 -3.34
CA GLY A 28 -48.80 11.34 -2.84
C GLY A 28 -49.90 12.39 -3.06
N ASN A 29 -49.50 13.66 -3.09
CA ASN A 29 -50.42 14.79 -3.32
C ASN A 29 -50.43 15.19 -4.80
N LYS A 30 -51.51 15.85 -5.24
CA LYS A 30 -51.67 16.27 -6.65
C LYS A 30 -50.53 17.15 -7.15
N ASP A 31 -50.01 18.04 -6.32
CA ASP A 31 -48.93 18.96 -6.67
C ASP A 31 -47.53 18.36 -6.46
N LYS A 32 -47.45 17.24 -5.74
CA LYS A 32 -46.20 16.51 -5.46
C LYS A 32 -46.49 15.00 -5.37
N PRO A 33 -46.51 14.31 -6.52
CA PRO A 33 -46.69 12.86 -6.54
C PRO A 33 -45.50 12.18 -5.86
N GLU A 34 -45.72 10.99 -5.30
CA GLU A 34 -44.64 10.21 -4.68
C GLU A 34 -43.69 9.67 -5.75
N GLU A 35 -42.40 9.98 -5.63
CA GLU A 35 -41.38 9.57 -6.60
C GLU A 35 -41.03 8.09 -6.41
N TYR A 36 -41.19 7.31 -7.48
CA TYR A 36 -40.74 5.93 -7.52
C TYR A 36 -39.22 5.85 -7.69
N GLY A 37 -38.52 5.10 -6.82
CA GLY A 37 -37.08 4.82 -6.98
C GLY A 37 -36.13 5.86 -6.36
N LYS A 38 -36.50 6.49 -5.25
CA LYS A 38 -35.59 7.38 -4.50
C LYS A 38 -34.31 6.63 -4.10
N LYS A 39 -33.16 7.17 -4.49
CA LYS A 39 -31.85 6.60 -4.13
C LYS A 39 -31.63 6.80 -2.63
N VAL A 40 -31.71 5.70 -1.88
CA VAL A 40 -31.43 5.72 -0.44
C VAL A 40 -29.93 5.94 -0.24
N PRO A 41 -29.51 6.84 0.67
CA PRO A 41 -28.09 7.02 0.97
C PRO A 41 -27.54 5.72 1.56
N VAL A 42 -26.58 5.13 0.86
CA VAL A 42 -25.86 3.94 1.33
C VAL A 42 -24.75 4.38 2.28
N ARG A 43 -24.40 3.54 3.25
CA ARG A 43 -23.30 3.84 4.18
C ARG A 43 -22.01 4.09 3.38
N THR A 44 -21.23 5.08 3.81
CA THR A 44 -19.99 5.49 3.12
C THR A 44 -18.96 4.37 3.03
N VAL A 45 -18.96 3.39 3.94
CA VAL A 45 -18.04 2.23 3.91
C VAL A 45 -18.21 1.38 2.64
N TYR A 46 -19.38 1.38 2.02
CA TYR A 46 -19.62 0.64 0.78
C TYR A 46 -19.06 1.33 -0.46
N GLY A 47 -18.70 2.62 -0.36
CA GLY A 47 -18.15 3.39 -1.46
C GLY A 47 -16.83 4.03 -1.06
N GLY A 48 -15.72 3.47 -1.52
CA GLY A 48 -14.41 4.07 -1.26
C GLY A 48 -13.25 3.12 -1.51
N LYS A 49 -12.04 3.63 -1.31
CA LYS A 49 -10.83 2.84 -1.34
C LYS A 49 -10.54 2.32 0.07
N HIS A 50 -10.34 1.01 0.20
CA HIS A 50 -9.96 0.37 1.46
C HIS A 50 -8.45 0.54 1.76
N PHE A 51 -8.06 0.15 2.98
CA PHE A 51 -6.66 0.11 3.37
C PHE A 51 -5.87 -0.86 2.49
N THR A 52 -4.67 -0.43 2.10
CA THR A 52 -3.73 -1.30 1.37
C THR A 52 -2.99 -2.18 2.38
N ALA A 53 -3.02 -3.50 2.15
CA ALA A 53 -2.15 -4.44 2.83
C ALA A 53 -1.14 -5.00 1.81
N ILE A 54 0.13 -5.04 2.18
CA ILE A 54 1.19 -5.60 1.33
C ILE A 54 1.52 -6.99 1.87
N PRO A 55 1.44 -8.05 1.05
CA PRO A 55 1.81 -9.40 1.47
C PRO A 55 3.33 -9.50 1.68
N GLY A 56 3.75 -10.46 2.51
CA GLY A 56 5.15 -10.82 2.63
C GLY A 56 5.70 -11.27 1.28
N LYS A 57 6.88 -10.78 0.91
CA LYS A 57 7.56 -11.20 -0.32
C LYS A 57 8.39 -12.44 -0.05
N GLU A 58 8.36 -13.40 -0.96
CA GLU A 58 9.19 -14.60 -0.91
C GLU A 58 10.44 -14.44 -1.79
N GLY A 59 11.60 -14.85 -1.28
CA GLY A 59 12.87 -14.83 -2.01
C GLY A 59 14.06 -14.38 -1.18
N HIS A 60 15.21 -14.28 -1.84
CA HIS A 60 16.49 -13.82 -1.26
C HIS A 60 16.95 -12.52 -1.93
N THR A 61 16.05 -11.54 -1.95
CA THR A 61 16.27 -10.21 -2.55
C THR A 61 16.11 -9.12 -1.49
N THR A 62 16.68 -7.95 -1.75
CA THR A 62 16.78 -6.87 -0.75
C THR A 62 15.44 -6.28 -0.32
N ASP A 63 14.40 -6.47 -1.12
CA ASP A 63 13.04 -6.02 -0.87
C ASP A 63 12.23 -6.95 0.05
N VAL A 64 12.75 -8.13 0.36
CA VAL A 64 12.20 -9.07 1.35
C VAL A 64 12.63 -8.67 2.77
N TYR A 65 13.84 -8.11 2.92
CA TYR A 65 14.31 -7.61 4.19
C TYR A 65 13.54 -6.35 4.61
N PHE A 66 13.44 -6.13 5.92
CA PHE A 66 12.86 -4.90 6.47
C PHE A 66 13.60 -3.65 5.98
N GLU A 67 14.94 -3.71 5.99
CA GLU A 67 15.79 -2.70 5.39
C GLU A 67 15.95 -2.96 3.90
N LYS A 68 15.40 -2.05 3.09
CA LYS A 68 15.50 -2.13 1.62
C LYS A 68 16.93 -1.93 1.10
N LYS A 69 17.80 -1.31 1.90
CA LYS A 69 19.19 -1.05 1.55
C LYS A 69 20.07 -2.15 2.12
N HIS A 70 20.72 -2.92 1.25
CA HIS A 70 21.71 -3.90 1.65
C HIS A 70 23.09 -3.24 1.70
N ASN A 71 23.63 -3.06 2.91
CA ASN A 71 24.96 -2.52 3.12
C ASN A 71 25.95 -3.68 3.33
N TRP A 72 27.14 -3.59 2.75
CA TRP A 72 28.26 -4.49 3.04
C TRP A 72 29.45 -3.68 3.57
N ILE A 73 30.28 -4.30 4.41
CA ILE A 73 31.36 -3.60 5.12
C ILE A 73 32.47 -3.08 4.20
N SER A 74 32.76 -3.82 3.13
CA SER A 74 33.79 -3.47 2.14
C SER A 74 33.39 -2.35 1.18
N ASP A 75 32.23 -1.70 1.38
CA ASP A 75 31.76 -0.66 0.47
C ASP A 75 32.62 0.60 0.64
N GLY A 76 33.17 1.08 -0.47
CA GLY A 76 34.09 2.22 -0.48
C GLY A 76 35.54 1.89 -0.13
N ASP A 77 35.86 0.68 0.33
CA ASP A 77 37.26 0.26 0.53
C ASP A 77 37.88 -0.24 -0.79
N LYS A 78 39.11 0.19 -1.07
CA LYS A 78 39.81 -0.23 -2.29
C LYS A 78 40.43 -1.59 -2.06
N TYR A 79 40.22 -2.50 -2.99
CA TYR A 79 40.92 -3.78 -2.97
C TYR A 79 42.44 -3.57 -3.12
N VAL A 80 43.21 -4.01 -2.13
CA VAL A 80 44.68 -3.97 -2.13
C VAL A 80 45.23 -5.37 -1.96
N ASP A 81 45.77 -5.92 -3.04
CA ASP A 81 46.33 -7.27 -3.09
C ASP A 81 47.59 -7.44 -2.20
N ARG A 82 48.49 -6.45 -2.21
CA ARG A 82 49.72 -6.49 -1.41
C ARG A 82 50.12 -5.14 -0.85
N TRP A 83 50.79 -5.17 0.29
CA TRP A 83 51.32 -3.96 0.91
C TRP A 83 52.55 -3.43 0.17
N ARG A 84 52.52 -2.14 -0.23
CA ARG A 84 53.65 -1.47 -0.89
C ARG A 84 54.54 -0.71 0.11
N TYR A 85 55.64 -1.34 0.52
CA TYR A 85 56.63 -0.72 1.43
C TYR A 85 57.32 0.54 0.89
N LYS A 86 57.36 0.69 -0.44
CA LYS A 86 58.02 1.84 -1.10
C LYS A 86 57.40 3.19 -0.71
N GLU A 87 56.09 3.22 -0.50
CA GLU A 87 55.35 4.46 -0.21
C GLU A 87 55.40 4.83 1.28
N GLN A 88 55.50 3.83 2.17
CA GLN A 88 55.48 4.03 3.63
C GLN A 88 56.85 4.20 4.26
N GLN A 89 57.88 3.58 3.68
CA GLN A 89 59.25 3.65 4.19
C GLN A 89 60.13 4.40 3.19
N PRO A 90 60.02 5.75 3.07
CA PRO A 90 60.84 6.51 2.14
C PRO A 90 62.34 6.45 2.49
N ASP A 91 62.65 6.37 3.78
CA ASP A 91 64.03 6.37 4.29
C ASP A 91 64.59 4.95 4.35
N LYS A 92 65.25 4.52 3.26
CA LYS A 92 66.05 3.29 3.26
C LYS A 92 67.35 3.50 4.01
N LYS A 93 67.52 2.81 5.13
CA LYS A 93 68.79 2.78 5.87
C LYS A 93 69.66 1.63 5.36
N LYS A 94 70.96 1.89 5.22
CA LYS A 94 71.94 0.87 4.84
C LYS A 94 72.12 -0.08 6.03
N GLY A 95 71.74 -1.35 5.87
CA GLY A 95 71.86 -2.38 6.90
C GLY A 95 73.18 -3.15 6.79
N PHE A 96 73.40 -4.08 7.72
CA PHE A 96 74.64 -4.86 7.79
C PHE A 96 74.85 -5.77 6.56
N LEU A 97 73.87 -6.63 6.24
CA LEU A 97 73.92 -7.58 5.11
C LEU A 97 72.84 -7.31 4.07
N THR A 98 71.67 -6.83 4.51
CA THR A 98 70.55 -6.43 3.64
C THR A 98 70.19 -4.98 3.91
N SER A 99 69.88 -4.22 2.86
CA SER A 99 69.52 -2.79 2.91
C SER A 99 68.15 -2.51 2.28
N ASP A 100 67.26 -3.51 2.33
CA ASP A 100 65.89 -3.41 1.84
C ASP A 100 64.94 -2.88 2.93
N PHE A 101 63.68 -2.69 2.55
CA PHE A 101 62.61 -2.29 3.48
C PHE A 101 62.47 -3.29 4.64
N SER A 102 62.04 -2.81 5.80
CA SER A 102 61.65 -3.68 6.91
C SER A 102 60.29 -4.31 6.60
N LYS A 103 60.26 -5.63 6.40
CA LYS A 103 59.07 -6.38 5.95
C LYS A 103 58.63 -7.47 6.93
N ARG A 104 58.67 -7.18 8.24
CA ARG A 104 58.27 -8.15 9.28
C ARG A 104 56.76 -8.46 9.25
N ASP A 105 55.99 -7.57 8.68
CA ASP A 105 54.55 -7.57 8.50
C ASP A 105 54.10 -8.06 7.11
N GLU A 106 55.02 -8.44 6.20
CA GLU A 106 54.62 -8.80 4.81
C GLU A 106 53.66 -10.00 4.78
N PHE A 107 53.80 -10.90 5.76
CA PHE A 107 53.01 -12.12 5.89
C PHE A 107 51.86 -12.00 6.90
N SER A 108 51.53 -10.79 7.35
CA SER A 108 50.28 -10.57 8.09
C SER A 108 49.07 -10.41 7.16
N ASN A 109 49.28 -10.18 5.86
CA ASN A 109 48.22 -10.11 4.88
C ASN A 109 47.88 -11.50 4.34
N THR A 110 46.60 -11.90 4.40
CA THR A 110 46.12 -13.20 3.94
C THR A 110 46.43 -13.45 2.46
N THR A 111 46.28 -12.44 1.58
CA THR A 111 46.59 -12.59 0.15
C THR A 111 48.08 -12.81 -0.14
N ARG A 112 48.97 -12.48 0.80
CA ARG A 112 50.41 -12.70 0.64
C ARG A 112 50.88 -14.05 1.20
N THR A 113 50.12 -14.58 2.15
CA THR A 113 50.37 -15.84 2.85
C THR A 113 49.82 -17.04 2.08
N GLU A 114 48.64 -16.90 1.48
CA GLU A 114 48.07 -17.87 0.52
C GLU A 114 48.83 -17.83 -0.83
#